data_AF-A0A959CF45-F1
#
_entry.id   AF-A0A959CF45-F1
#
_cell.length_a   1.000
_cell.length_b   1.000
_cell.length_c   1.000
_cell.angle_alpha   90.00
_cell.angle_beta   90.00
_cell.angle_gamma   90.00
#
_symmetry.space_group_name_H-M   'P 1'
#
loop_
_entity.id
_entity.type
_entity.pdbx_description
1 polymer ?
#
loop_
_entity_poly.entity_id
_entity_poly.type
_entity_poly.pdbx_seq_one_letter_code
_entity_poly.pdbx_strand_id
1 'polypeptide(L)'
;EFDQRNHTLAKSMLLLIVPMLAAWLWLLYRSQGFFYGEHLITALHFLALMIVQNMLVGIVFGNSLTNLLIGTFPGNHFVNEVAEPMLWVWALAFFTLKNVYAQPAFPTALKSAALAFLWLPTLIAYRFIVFLATFYTV
;
A
#
# COMPACT_ATOMS: atom_id res chain seq x y z
N GLU A 1 -28.72 4.77 4.64
CA GLU A 1 -28.12 3.51 5.13
C GLU A 1 -26.84 3.09 4.40
N PHE A 2 -26.77 3.20 3.07
CA PHE A 2 -25.56 2.82 2.30
C PHE A 2 -24.30 3.61 2.71
N ASP A 3 -24.40 4.92 2.94
CA ASP A 3 -23.28 5.77 3.37
C ASP A 3 -22.75 5.44 4.77
N GLN A 4 -23.62 5.03 5.70
CA GLN A 4 -23.20 4.64 7.04
C GLN A 4 -22.43 3.31 7.03
N ARG A 5 -22.85 2.35 6.21
CA ARG A 5 -22.13 1.07 6.04
C ARG A 5 -20.76 1.27 5.40
N ASN A 6 -20.64 2.13 4.39
CA ASN A 6 -19.36 2.49 3.79
C ASN A 6 -18.40 3.17 4.77
N HIS A 7 -18.93 4.03 5.66
CA HIS A 7 -18.08 4.71 6.64
C HIS A 7 -17.52 3.74 7.70
N THR A 8 -18.30 2.73 8.10
CA THR A 8 -17.84 1.66 9.00
C THR A 8 -16.79 0.77 8.32
N LEU A 9 -16.97 0.44 7.03
CA LEU A 9 -16.03 -0.35 6.23
C LEU A 9 -14.67 0.37 6.04
N ALA A 10 -14.69 1.68 5.80
CA ALA A 10 -13.47 2.49 5.69
C ALA A 10 -12.67 2.55 7.00
N LYS A 11 -13.34 2.58 8.16
CA LYS A 11 -12.66 2.51 9.47
C LYS A 11 -12.04 1.14 9.71
N SER A 12 -12.69 0.07 9.28
CA SER A 12 -12.12 -1.28 9.37
C SER A 12 -10.89 -1.48 8.46
N MET A 13 -10.79 -0.78 7.33
CA MET A 13 -9.56 -0.76 6.52
C MET A 13 -8.35 -0.26 7.34
N LEU A 14 -8.51 0.87 8.02
CA LEU A 14 -7.43 1.48 8.80
C LEU A 14 -7.03 0.61 10.00
N LEU A 15 -8.02 0.01 10.67
CA LEU A 15 -7.79 -0.84 11.84
C LEU A 15 -7.01 -2.13 11.54
N LEU A 16 -7.03 -2.61 10.29
CA LEU A 16 -6.37 -3.85 9.92
C LEU A 16 -5.07 -3.62 9.13
N ILE A 17 -5.13 -2.76 8.13
CA ILE A 17 -4.01 -2.56 7.19
C ILE A 17 -2.85 -1.88 7.91
N VAL A 18 -3.11 -0.89 8.77
CA VAL A 18 -2.07 -0.12 9.44
C VAL A 18 -1.26 -0.98 10.42
N PRO A 19 -1.88 -1.75 11.36
CA PRO A 19 -1.11 -2.61 12.26
C PRO A 19 -0.35 -3.73 11.51
N MET A 20 -0.92 -4.26 10.43
CA MET A 20 -0.29 -5.29 9.62
C MET A 20 0.93 -4.75 8.86
N LEU A 21 0.81 -3.58 8.23
CA LEU A 21 1.95 -2.86 7.64
C LEU A 21 3.02 -2.54 8.68
N ALA A 22 2.62 -2.08 9.87
CA ALA A 22 3.55 -1.79 10.96
C ALA A 22 4.29 -3.06 11.41
N ALA A 23 3.63 -4.21 11.45
CA ALA A 23 4.26 -5.50 11.74
C ALA A 23 5.27 -5.90 10.66
N TRP A 24 4.97 -5.68 9.38
CA TRP A 24 5.92 -5.90 8.29
C TRP A 24 7.13 -4.98 8.38
N LEU A 25 6.91 -3.70 8.66
CA LEU A 25 7.98 -2.72 8.86
C LEU A 25 8.86 -3.10 10.06
N TRP A 26 8.24 -3.49 11.18
CA TRP A 26 8.97 -3.96 12.36
C TRP A 26 9.80 -5.21 12.05
N LEU A 27 9.28 -6.16 11.26
CA LEU A 27 10.03 -7.33 10.83
C LEU A 27 11.24 -6.95 9.95
N LEU A 28 11.06 -6.05 8.99
CA LEU A 28 12.11 -5.59 8.05
C LEU A 28 13.17 -4.70 8.72
N TYR A 29 12.81 -4.01 9.81
CA TYR A 29 13.65 -3.04 10.51
C TYR A 29 13.98 -3.45 11.95
N ARG A 30 13.74 -4.72 12.32
CA ARG A 30 13.96 -5.24 13.68
C ARG A 30 15.35 -4.95 14.24
N SER A 31 16.37 -4.93 13.39
CA SER A 31 17.77 -4.69 13.80
C SER A 31 18.09 -3.24 14.17
N GLN A 32 17.19 -2.29 13.94
CA GLN A 32 17.48 -0.86 14.13
C GLN A 32 17.01 -0.29 15.46
N GLY A 33 16.40 -1.11 16.32
CA GLY A 33 16.03 -0.68 17.69
C GLY A 33 14.85 0.28 17.77
N PHE A 34 14.14 0.53 16.67
CA PHE A 34 12.92 1.34 16.66
C PHE A 34 11.78 0.65 17.42
N PHE A 35 10.98 1.45 18.12
CA PHE A 35 9.80 0.94 18.81
C PHE A 35 8.67 0.64 17.82
N TYR A 36 7.81 -0.33 18.13
CA TYR A 36 6.65 -0.68 17.29
C TYR A 36 5.76 0.54 16.98
N GLY A 37 5.62 1.47 17.93
CA GLY A 37 4.85 2.70 17.74
C GLY A 37 5.36 3.58 16.58
N GLU A 38 6.68 3.60 16.34
CA GLU A 38 7.26 4.37 15.24
C GLU A 38 6.97 3.73 13.87
N HIS A 39 6.99 2.39 13.81
CA HIS A 39 6.54 1.64 12.64
C HIS A 39 5.04 1.85 12.36
N LEU A 40 4.23 1.99 13.42
CA LEU A 40 2.79 2.27 13.31
C LEU A 40 2.52 3.65 12.71
N ILE A 41 3.21 4.68 13.20
CA ILE A 41 3.12 6.05 12.66
C ILE A 41 3.57 6.05 11.19
N THR A 42 4.66 5.35 10.88
CA THR A 42 5.18 5.23 9.51
C THR A 42 4.19 4.54 8.59
N ALA A 43 3.58 3.43 9.03
CA ALA A 43 2.57 2.69 8.28
C ALA A 43 1.33 3.56 7.99
N LEU A 44 0.91 4.38 8.96
CA LEU A 44 -0.22 5.30 8.79
C LEU A 44 0.08 6.35 7.71
N HIS A 45 1.25 6.99 7.78
CA HIS A 45 1.66 7.98 6.77
C HIS A 45 1.85 7.34 5.39
N PHE A 46 2.43 6.14 5.34
CA PHE A 46 2.59 5.40 4.09
C PHE A 46 1.23 5.09 3.44
N LEU A 47 0.24 4.65 4.23
CA LEU A 47 -1.10 4.40 3.73
C LEU A 47 -1.79 5.70 3.26
N ALA A 48 -1.62 6.81 3.99
CA ALA A 48 -2.14 8.11 3.57
C ALA A 48 -1.52 8.56 2.23
N LEU A 49 -0.20 8.41 2.07
CA LEU A 49 0.51 8.71 0.82
C LEU A 49 0.03 7.83 -0.33
N MET A 50 -0.21 6.54 -0.09
CA MET A 50 -0.78 5.61 -1.07
C MET A 50 -2.18 6.05 -1.54
N ILE A 51 -3.05 6.50 -0.63
CA ILE A 51 -4.38 6.99 -0.97
C ILE A 51 -4.29 8.27 -1.80
N VAL A 52 -3.46 9.23 -1.38
CA VAL A 52 -3.23 10.48 -2.11
C VAL A 52 -2.66 10.19 -3.50
N GLN A 53 -1.69 9.29 -3.61
CA GLN A 53 -1.12 8.89 -4.89
C GLN A 53 -2.17 8.25 -5.81
N ASN A 54 -3.02 7.35 -5.30
CA ASN A 54 -4.11 6.77 -6.10
C ASN A 54 -5.12 7.83 -6.58
N MET A 55 -5.46 8.80 -5.73
CA MET A 55 -6.32 9.93 -6.12
C MET A 55 -5.66 10.77 -7.21
N LEU A 56 -4.38 11.12 -7.04
CA LEU A 56 -3.63 11.88 -8.03
C LEU A 56 -3.53 11.13 -9.35
N VAL A 57 -3.23 9.83 -9.33
CA VAL A 57 -3.13 9.04 -10.56
C VAL A 57 -4.48 8.93 -11.26
N GLY A 58 -5.56 8.70 -10.52
CA GLY A 58 -6.91 8.63 -11.07
C GLY A 58 -7.39 9.96 -11.66
N ILE A 59 -7.15 11.09 -10.97
CA ILE A 59 -7.59 12.43 -11.41
C ILE A 59 -6.72 12.96 -12.55
N VAL A 60 -5.38 12.85 -12.43
CA VAL A 60 -4.44 13.51 -13.35
C VAL A 60 -4.21 12.68 -14.60
N PHE A 61 -4.11 11.36 -14.48
CA PHE A 61 -3.76 10.48 -15.60
C PHE A 61 -4.95 9.69 -16.16
N GLY A 62 -6.15 9.86 -15.61
CA GLY A 62 -7.39 9.26 -16.12
C GLY A 62 -7.48 7.73 -16.06
N ASN A 63 -6.41 7.04 -15.63
CA ASN A 63 -6.36 5.67 -15.09
C ASN A 63 -4.92 5.10 -15.03
N SER A 64 -4.01 5.53 -15.92
CA SER A 64 -2.65 4.98 -15.99
C SER A 64 -1.68 5.96 -16.63
N LEU A 65 -0.50 6.12 -16.01
CA LEU A 65 0.59 6.89 -16.58
C LEU A 65 1.17 6.19 -17.82
N THR A 66 1.20 4.86 -17.81
CA THR A 66 1.71 4.06 -18.93
C THR A 66 0.89 4.27 -20.20
N ASN A 67 -0.45 4.28 -20.08
CA ASN A 67 -1.35 4.57 -21.20
C ASN A 67 -1.12 5.96 -21.80
N LEU A 68 -0.82 6.95 -20.95
CA LEU A 68 -0.54 8.32 -21.37
C LEU A 68 0.79 8.42 -22.12
N LEU A 69 1.83 7.71 -21.67
CA LEU A 69 3.18 7.84 -22.21
C LEU A 69 3.44 6.97 -23.46
N ILE A 70 2.87 5.77 -23.51
CA ILE A 70 3.23 4.74 -24.51
C ILE A 70 2.02 4.33 -25.37
N GLY A 71 0.81 4.75 -25.00
CA GLY A 71 -0.43 4.32 -25.65
C GLY A 71 -0.81 2.88 -25.30
N THR A 72 -1.93 2.41 -25.85
CA THR A 72 -2.42 1.04 -25.61
C THR A 72 -1.69 0.03 -26.49
N PHE A 73 -1.14 -1.02 -25.88
CA PHE A 73 -0.43 -2.11 -26.58
C PHE A 73 -0.89 -3.51 -26.11
N PRO A 74 -0.57 -4.60 -26.84
CA PRO A 74 -0.91 -5.96 -26.43
C PRO A 74 -0.23 -6.32 -25.10
N GLY A 75 -1.01 -6.67 -24.08
CA GLY A 75 -0.49 -6.94 -22.72
C GLY A 75 -0.62 -5.77 -21.73
N ASN A 76 -1.20 -4.64 -22.17
CA ASN A 76 -1.44 -3.46 -21.34
C ASN A 76 -2.29 -3.74 -20.08
N HIS A 77 -3.15 -4.77 -20.09
CA HIS A 77 -3.90 -5.20 -18.90
C HIS A 77 -2.97 -5.61 -17.74
N PHE A 78 -1.96 -6.44 -18.02
CA PHE A 78 -1.00 -6.85 -16.99
C PHE A 78 -0.21 -5.66 -16.44
N VAL A 79 0.14 -4.71 -17.32
CA VAL A 79 0.90 -3.53 -16.90
C VAL A 79 0.05 -2.62 -16.01
N ASN A 80 -1.19 -2.32 -16.39
CA ASN A 80 -2.05 -1.42 -15.62
C ASN A 80 -2.55 -2.04 -14.30
N GLU A 81 -2.79 -3.35 -14.27
CA GLU A 81 -3.38 -4.01 -13.09
C GLU A 81 -2.34 -4.53 -12.10
N VAL A 82 -1.12 -4.83 -12.56
CA VAL A 82 -0.08 -5.48 -11.74
C VAL A 82 1.20 -4.67 -11.71
N ALA A 83 1.85 -4.46 -12.85
CA ALA A 83 3.20 -3.91 -12.88
C ALA A 83 3.26 -2.45 -12.41
N GLU A 84 2.37 -1.60 -12.93
CA GLU A 84 2.31 -0.17 -12.59
C GLU A 84 1.94 0.05 -11.12
N PRO A 85 0.88 -0.57 -10.55
CA PRO A 85 0.60 -0.47 -9.13
C PRO A 85 1.76 -0.96 -8.24
N MET A 86 2.40 -2.09 -8.59
CA MET A 86 3.55 -2.58 -7.82
C MET A 86 4.73 -1.62 -7.89
N LEU A 87 4.99 -0.99 -9.04
CA LEU A 87 6.04 -0.01 -9.21
C LEU A 87 5.76 1.26 -8.38
N TRP A 88 4.51 1.72 -8.34
CA TRP A 88 4.10 2.84 -7.48
C TRP A 88 4.27 2.54 -5.99
N VAL A 89 3.82 1.37 -5.54
CA VAL A 89 3.98 0.91 -4.15
C VAL A 89 5.47 0.83 -3.80
N TRP A 90 6.28 0.24 -4.68
CA TRP A 90 7.72 0.12 -4.48
C TRP A 90 8.43 1.47 -4.40
N ALA A 91 8.12 2.39 -5.32
CA ALA A 91 8.69 3.74 -5.34
C ALA A 91 8.32 4.51 -4.08
N LEU A 92 7.04 4.54 -3.70
CA LEU A 92 6.58 5.18 -2.47
C LEU A 92 7.23 4.57 -1.23
N ALA A 93 7.34 3.24 -1.18
CA ALA A 93 7.99 2.54 -0.09
C ALA A 93 9.47 2.92 -0.01
N PHE A 94 10.16 2.99 -1.15
CA PHE A 94 11.56 3.40 -1.19
C PHE A 94 11.76 4.80 -0.63
N PHE A 95 10.99 5.79 -1.10
CA PHE A 95 11.12 7.17 -0.61
C PHE A 95 10.75 7.29 0.87
N THR A 96 9.69 6.60 1.31
CA THR A 96 9.27 6.62 2.71
C THR A 96 10.35 6.03 3.61
N LEU A 97 10.84 4.83 3.27
CA LEU A 97 11.84 4.13 4.07
C LEU A 97 13.20 4.83 4.05
N LYS A 98 13.58 5.43 2.91
CA LYS A 98 14.83 6.18 2.78
C LYS A 98 14.85 7.41 3.68
N ASN A 99 13.72 8.09 3.80
CA ASN A 99 13.57 9.29 4.62
C ASN A 99 13.39 8.99 6.10
N VAL A 100 12.59 7.97 6.46
CA VAL A 100 12.28 7.65 7.87
C VAL A 100 13.44 6.91 8.55
N TYR A 101 14.03 5.92 7.89
CA TYR A 101 15.05 5.05 8.51
C TYR A 101 16.48 5.41 8.10
N ALA A 102 16.67 6.40 7.23
CA ALA A 102 17.97 6.92 6.81
C ALA A 102 19.01 5.88 6.34
N GLN A 103 18.58 4.68 5.91
CA GLN A 103 19.49 3.60 5.50
C GLN A 103 20.16 3.87 4.14
N PRO A 104 21.29 3.20 3.83
CA PRO A 104 21.87 3.24 2.50
C PRO A 104 20.86 2.84 1.41
N ALA A 105 21.03 3.36 0.18
CA ALA A 105 20.02 3.19 -0.88
C ALA A 105 19.77 1.71 -1.22
N PHE A 106 20.82 0.89 -1.30
CA PHE A 106 20.72 -0.52 -1.64
C PHE A 106 19.86 -1.36 -0.67
N PRO A 107 20.14 -1.41 0.65
CA PRO A 107 19.29 -2.14 1.59
C PRO A 107 17.87 -1.56 1.65
N THR A 108 17.72 -0.25 1.44
CA THR A 108 16.39 0.38 1.37
C THR A 108 15.60 -0.12 0.16
N ALA A 109 16.22 -0.23 -1.01
CA ALA A 109 15.58 -0.73 -2.23
C ALA A 109 15.12 -2.20 -2.09
N LEU A 110 15.91 -3.03 -1.42
CA LEU A 110 15.56 -4.42 -1.16
C LEU A 110 14.38 -4.52 -0.18
N LYS A 111 14.40 -3.74 0.90
CA LYS A 111 13.31 -3.71 1.90
C LYS A 111 12.04 -3.09 1.35
N SER A 112 12.14 -2.06 0.51
CA SER A 112 10.97 -1.48 -0.16
C SER A 112 10.36 -2.47 -1.15
N ALA A 113 11.18 -3.24 -1.86
CA ALA A 113 10.69 -4.31 -2.74
C ALA A 113 9.98 -5.39 -1.91
N ALA A 114 10.58 -5.82 -0.79
CA ALA A 114 9.95 -6.76 0.13
C ALA A 114 8.60 -6.22 0.66
N LEU A 115 8.53 -4.95 1.04
CA LEU A 115 7.28 -4.32 1.49
C LEU A 115 6.23 -4.28 0.37
N ALA A 116 6.63 -3.99 -0.87
CA ALA A 116 5.73 -4.03 -2.02
C ALA A 116 5.18 -5.44 -2.29
N PHE A 117 5.96 -6.50 -2.07
CA PHE A 117 5.46 -7.87 -2.11
C PHE A 117 4.55 -8.21 -0.93
N LEU A 118 4.88 -7.76 0.29
CA LEU A 118 4.06 -7.95 1.50
C LEU A 118 2.75 -7.15 1.49
N TRP A 119 2.62 -6.20 0.57
CA TRP A 119 1.36 -5.50 0.31
C TRP A 119 0.28 -6.45 -0.20
N LEU A 120 0.63 -7.42 -1.07
CA LEU A 120 -0.32 -8.39 -1.62
C LEU A 120 -1.04 -9.24 -0.55
N PRO A 121 -0.34 -9.93 0.38
CA PRO A 121 -1.01 -10.66 1.45
C PRO A 121 -1.80 -9.73 2.38
N THR A 122 -1.40 -8.48 2.55
CA THR A 122 -2.16 -7.47 3.31
C THR A 122 -3.50 -7.17 2.64
N LEU A 123 -3.51 -7.00 1.31
CA LEU A 123 -4.73 -6.81 0.53
C LEU A 123 -5.61 -8.07 0.52
N ILE A 124 -5.02 -9.26 0.43
CA ILE A 124 -5.76 -10.54 0.49
C ILE A 124 -6.43 -10.71 1.85
N ALA A 125 -5.70 -10.48 2.96
CA ALA A 125 -6.25 -10.55 4.30
C ALA A 125 -7.38 -9.53 4.50
N TYR A 126 -7.21 -8.31 4.01
CA TYR A 126 -8.26 -7.30 4.01
C TYR A 126 -9.50 -7.75 3.23
N ARG A 127 -9.34 -8.20 1.99
CA ARG A 127 -10.45 -8.68 1.15
C ARG A 127 -11.17 -9.86 1.79
N PHE A 128 -10.43 -10.79 2.40
CA PHE A 128 -11.00 -11.92 3.11
C PHE A 128 -11.87 -11.47 4.30
N ILE A 129 -11.41 -10.49 5.07
CA ILE A 129 -12.17 -9.96 6.21
C ILE A 129 -13.39 -9.17 5.75
N VAL A 130 -13.28 -8.35 4.70
CA VAL A 130 -14.44 -7.64 4.14
C VAL A 130 -15.46 -8.62 3.58
N PHE A 131 -15.01 -9.69 2.92
CA PHE A 131 -15.87 -10.77 2.47
C PHE A 131 -16.63 -11.40 3.64
N LEU A 132 -15.92 -11.81 4.71
CA LEU A 132 -16.54 -12.37 5.91
C LEU A 132 -17.52 -11.38 6.56
N ALA A 133 -17.14 -10.12 6.71
CA ALA A 133 -17.98 -9.08 7.30
C ALA A 133 -19.27 -8.89 6.50
N THR A 134 -19.17 -8.90 5.17
CA THR A 134 -20.34 -8.81 4.27
C THR A 134 -21.25 -10.02 4.43
N PHE A 135 -20.69 -11.25 4.46
CA PHE A 135 -21.49 -12.46 4.66
C PHE A 135 -22.17 -12.53 6.04
N TYR A 136 -21.54 -11.98 7.08
CA TYR A 136 -22.09 -12.01 8.44
C TYR A 136 -23.09 -10.87 8.72
N THR A 137 -23.16 -9.86 7.85
CA THR A 137 -24.10 -8.72 7.97
C THR A 137 -25.29 -8.78 6.99
N VAL A 138 -25.35 -9.82 6.14
CA VAL A 138 -26.56 -10.23 5.39
C VAL A 138 -27.35 -11.20 6.24
#